data_AF-A0A2V2BVX0-F1
#
_entry.id   AF-A0A2V2BVX0-F1
#
_cell.length_a   1.000
_cell.length_b   1.000
_cell.length_c   1.000
_cell.angle_alpha   90.00
_cell.angle_beta   90.00
_cell.angle_gamma   90.00
#
_symmetry.space_group_name_H-M   'P 1'
#
loop_
_entity.id
_entity.type
_entity.pdbx_description
1 polymer ?
#
loop_
_entity_poly.entity_id
_entity_poly.type
_entity_poly.pdbx_seq_one_letter_code
_entity_poly.pdbx_strand_id
1 'polypeptide(L)'
;MEINTTHTPHTSGILSVIAFAAAAAIAPQAGAQSQDIYFNDISDNDSTYINNPANWFTNPEKTDPFEGSLDGSQEAYISASGTLTTKIAANSTPIFGNLNYSLTEFNAGGDFITFGNDTFLQTSGNLVTNFTLSKESTASYGQQLTQKITMWSNAKMRVGGDWLINVDRNGSPDYLSLRITDGVGSPGRASIQIDGNVISRGTLIFSTDNVNFTVNGAVDISGGQWNMLANNTQSEVFTRTVGGIGDADGSGEGASVRFNIAKENWVSASARTVNLVLTNSSSYEVSGSFAMYENSQDKLNIAMSAADARNGRQALRFGSIGDPYWCNGMQLADANINNVEISSGRLDLGMHDGMKGANLSLYGYSGNAADAVFSAAGTVYGMDIGRVQFDSMTFYEGTIVFDLGETDCDFIQINGGVTKDAPDSQIVFDINISKDNLQIYLETLRAETIEWDLMSFKTDDSDFDLADIILKTQAGIDGELSFLADGETGLTTVQLSLGVVPEPAAVAAILGALALFIAAHRRRK
;
A
#
# COMPACT_ATOMS: atom_id res chain seq x y z
N MET A 1 41.81 60.66 -2.09
CA MET A 1 42.48 59.53 -1.45
C MET A 1 42.43 58.39 -2.48
N GLU A 2 43.44 58.32 -3.33
CA GLU A 2 43.72 57.12 -4.14
C GLU A 2 44.03 55.96 -3.21
N ILE A 3 43.57 54.74 -3.53
CA ILE A 3 44.42 53.54 -3.74
C ILE A 3 43.70 52.60 -4.74
N ASN A 4 44.46 52.17 -5.76
CA ASN A 4 44.29 51.00 -6.65
C ASN A 4 43.88 49.71 -5.88
N THR A 5 43.32 48.66 -6.48
CA THR A 5 43.99 47.75 -7.44
C THR A 5 43.03 46.76 -8.11
N THR A 6 43.28 46.57 -9.42
CA THR A 6 43.25 45.32 -10.20
C THR A 6 41.94 44.54 -10.38
N HIS A 7 41.40 44.68 -11.59
CA HIS A 7 40.71 43.62 -12.32
C HIS A 7 41.62 42.41 -12.53
N THR A 8 41.13 41.23 -12.17
CA THR A 8 41.62 39.92 -12.65
C THR A 8 40.41 39.15 -13.20
N PRO A 9 40.51 38.51 -14.38
CA PRO A 9 39.47 37.66 -14.91
C PRO A 9 39.54 36.29 -14.23
N HIS A 10 38.47 35.88 -13.55
CA HIS A 10 38.37 34.50 -13.06
C HIS A 10 37.94 33.60 -14.21
N THR A 11 38.96 32.95 -14.76
CA THR A 11 38.91 31.71 -15.54
C THR A 11 38.00 30.67 -14.91
N SER A 12 37.15 30.07 -15.76
CA SER A 12 36.45 28.82 -15.53
C SER A 12 37.39 27.69 -15.10
N GLY A 13 36.92 26.89 -14.15
CA GLY A 13 37.39 25.55 -13.81
C GLY A 13 36.34 24.98 -12.85
N ILE A 14 35.39 24.17 -13.35
CA ILE A 14 35.48 22.69 -13.37
C ILE A 14 36.18 22.17 -12.12
N LEU A 15 35.38 21.69 -11.16
CA LEU A 15 35.62 20.59 -10.20
C LEU A 15 34.91 20.89 -8.87
N SER A 16 33.72 20.30 -8.69
CA SER A 16 33.31 19.56 -7.48
C SER A 16 31.83 19.17 -7.56
N VAL A 17 31.51 18.17 -8.39
CA VAL A 17 30.33 17.33 -8.17
C VAL A 17 30.79 16.23 -7.22
N ILE A 18 30.51 16.40 -5.92
CA ILE A 18 30.73 15.35 -4.92
C ILE A 18 29.64 14.29 -5.11
N ALA A 19 30.11 13.05 -5.22
CA ALA A 19 29.34 11.84 -5.42
C ALA A 19 28.26 11.62 -4.35
N PHE A 20 27.02 11.40 -4.78
CA PHE A 20 26.05 10.62 -4.01
C PHE A 20 26.29 9.14 -4.31
N ALA A 21 27.21 8.52 -3.57
CA ALA A 21 27.32 7.08 -3.47
C ALA A 21 26.80 6.67 -2.08
N ALA A 22 25.48 6.57 -1.93
CA ALA A 22 24.89 5.77 -0.87
C ALA A 22 24.48 4.42 -1.48
N ALA A 23 25.46 3.51 -1.56
CA ALA A 23 25.24 2.14 -1.97
C ALA A 23 24.57 1.38 -0.81
N ALA A 24 23.32 0.97 -0.99
CA ALA A 24 22.83 -0.22 -0.31
C ALA A 24 23.55 -1.41 -0.93
N ALA A 25 24.44 -2.06 -0.18
CA ALA A 25 25.19 -3.21 -0.66
C ALA A 25 24.26 -4.42 -0.77
N ILE A 26 23.78 -4.70 -1.99
CA ILE A 26 23.15 -5.97 -2.34
C ILE A 26 24.26 -6.87 -2.90
N ALA A 27 24.39 -8.08 -2.37
CA ALA A 27 25.38 -9.04 -2.84
C ALA A 27 25.12 -9.42 -4.32
N PRO A 28 26.11 -9.30 -5.23
CA PRO A 28 25.92 -9.69 -6.62
C PRO A 28 25.80 -11.21 -6.74
N GLN A 29 24.78 -11.68 -7.48
CA GLN A 29 24.78 -13.04 -8.01
C GLN A 29 25.95 -13.18 -8.98
N ALA A 30 26.83 -14.15 -8.72
CA ALA A 30 28.00 -14.44 -9.54
C ALA A 30 27.60 -14.96 -10.92
N GLY A 31 28.10 -14.36 -12.00
CA GLY A 31 27.99 -14.98 -13.33
C GLY A 31 28.16 -14.14 -14.60
N ALA A 32 28.48 -12.85 -14.55
CA ALA A 32 28.96 -12.06 -15.69
C ALA A 32 29.72 -10.84 -15.15
N GLN A 33 30.85 -10.45 -15.74
CA GLN A 33 31.43 -9.14 -15.44
C GLN A 33 30.46 -8.10 -15.98
N SER A 34 29.76 -7.39 -15.10
CA SER A 34 28.93 -6.26 -15.51
C SER A 34 29.82 -5.13 -16.03
N GLN A 35 29.43 -4.48 -17.13
CA GLN A 35 30.15 -3.36 -17.71
C GLN A 35 29.41 -2.05 -17.47
N ASP A 36 30.07 -1.08 -16.84
CA ASP A 36 29.52 0.26 -16.70
C ASP A 36 29.46 0.97 -18.06
N ILE A 37 28.30 1.56 -18.39
CA ILE A 37 28.09 2.38 -19.58
C ILE A 37 27.41 3.72 -19.25
N TYR A 38 27.83 4.78 -19.91
CA TYR A 38 27.43 6.15 -19.64
C TYR A 38 26.76 6.77 -20.86
N PHE A 39 25.56 7.32 -20.68
CA PHE A 39 24.77 7.87 -21.77
C PHE A 39 25.32 9.21 -22.27
N ASN A 40 25.25 9.43 -23.58
CA ASN A 40 25.72 10.65 -24.23
C ASN A 40 24.95 11.90 -23.76
N ASP A 41 25.53 13.08 -24.01
CA ASP A 41 24.78 14.32 -23.97
C ASP A 41 23.79 14.39 -25.14
N ILE A 42 22.56 14.84 -24.86
CA ILE A 42 21.52 14.98 -25.88
C ILE A 42 21.78 16.26 -26.69
N SER A 43 22.03 16.12 -27.98
CA SER A 43 22.26 17.22 -28.92
C SER A 43 21.21 17.31 -30.03
N ASP A 44 20.47 16.22 -30.25
CA ASP A 44 19.44 16.08 -31.27
C ASP A 44 18.41 15.01 -30.86
N ASN A 45 17.48 14.64 -31.75
CA ASN A 45 16.49 13.61 -31.47
C ASN A 45 17.11 12.20 -31.37
N ASP A 46 18.13 11.90 -32.17
CA ASP A 46 18.66 10.55 -32.29
C ASP A 46 19.55 10.17 -31.09
N SER A 47 20.19 11.18 -30.49
CA SER A 47 20.91 11.09 -29.21
C SER A 47 20.00 10.93 -27.99
N THR A 48 18.67 10.97 -28.14
CA THR A 48 17.74 10.70 -27.02
C THR A 48 17.46 9.20 -26.81
N TYR A 49 17.78 8.34 -27.78
CA TYR A 49 17.39 6.93 -27.74
C TYR A 49 18.35 6.08 -26.89
N ILE A 50 17.87 5.57 -25.75
CA ILE A 50 18.67 4.74 -24.83
C ILE A 50 18.87 3.31 -25.35
N ASN A 51 18.08 2.85 -26.31
CA ASN A 51 18.24 1.55 -26.96
C ASN A 51 19.24 1.56 -28.12
N ASN A 52 19.88 2.69 -28.43
CA ASN A 52 20.91 2.80 -29.45
C ASN A 52 22.30 2.69 -28.80
N PRO A 53 23.07 1.59 -29.02
CA PRO A 53 24.40 1.42 -28.45
C PRO A 53 25.37 2.58 -28.74
N ALA A 54 25.22 3.25 -29.90
CA ALA A 54 26.07 4.38 -30.29
C ALA A 54 25.91 5.63 -29.39
N ASN A 55 24.85 5.67 -28.56
CA ASN A 55 24.64 6.73 -27.58
C ASN A 55 25.27 6.43 -26.21
N TRP A 56 26.06 5.36 -26.09
CA TRP A 56 26.69 4.93 -24.85
C TRP A 56 28.22 4.93 -24.96
N PHE A 57 28.86 5.12 -23.81
CA PHE A 57 30.32 5.12 -23.66
C PHE A 57 30.75 4.23 -22.50
N THR A 58 31.94 3.66 -22.56
CA THR A 58 32.47 2.78 -21.50
C THR A 58 33.18 3.54 -20.38
N ASN A 59 33.19 4.86 -20.43
CA ASN A 59 33.81 5.72 -19.43
C ASN A 59 32.97 6.99 -19.13
N PRO A 60 33.05 7.54 -17.89
CA PRO A 60 32.27 8.71 -17.49
C PRO A 60 32.56 9.98 -18.30
N GLU A 61 33.76 10.12 -18.84
CA GLU A 61 34.16 11.26 -19.67
C GLU A 61 33.58 11.21 -21.09
N LYS A 62 32.89 10.11 -21.44
CA LYS A 62 32.21 9.92 -22.73
C LYS A 62 33.16 10.01 -23.93
N THR A 63 34.34 9.41 -23.81
CA THR A 63 35.36 9.42 -24.87
C THR A 63 35.48 8.09 -25.61
N ASP A 64 35.13 6.99 -24.96
CA ASP A 64 35.31 5.63 -25.46
C ASP A 64 33.94 5.03 -25.79
N PRO A 65 33.53 4.99 -27.07
CA PRO A 65 32.20 4.54 -27.46
C PRO A 65 31.97 3.07 -27.10
N PHE A 66 30.73 2.76 -26.70
CA PHE A 66 30.29 1.39 -26.51
C PHE A 66 29.91 0.75 -27.86
N GLU A 67 30.54 -0.38 -28.19
CA GLU A 67 30.28 -1.13 -29.43
C GLU A 67 29.51 -2.46 -29.20
N GLY A 68 29.04 -2.70 -27.96
CA GLY A 68 28.36 -3.94 -27.59
C GLY A 68 26.83 -3.91 -27.80
N SER A 69 26.16 -4.95 -27.29
CA SER A 69 24.70 -5.05 -27.24
C SER A 69 24.17 -4.79 -25.84
N LEU A 70 22.97 -4.20 -25.74
CA LEU A 70 22.24 -4.00 -24.49
C LEU A 70 21.49 -5.29 -24.12
N ASP A 71 22.22 -6.26 -23.57
CA ASP A 71 21.76 -7.63 -23.32
C ASP A 71 21.49 -7.93 -21.83
N GLY A 72 21.62 -6.92 -20.98
CA GLY A 72 21.40 -7.04 -19.54
C GLY A 72 22.67 -7.22 -18.71
N SER A 73 23.85 -7.21 -19.34
CA SER A 73 25.15 -7.25 -18.64
C SER A 73 25.78 -5.86 -18.45
N GLN A 74 25.04 -4.78 -18.70
CA GLN A 74 25.55 -3.42 -18.60
C GLN A 74 24.89 -2.64 -17.45
N GLU A 75 25.69 -2.04 -16.58
CA GLU A 75 25.24 -1.03 -15.62
C GLU A 75 25.11 0.32 -16.32
N ALA A 76 23.89 0.76 -16.58
CA ALA A 76 23.63 1.95 -17.34
C ALA A 76 23.51 3.19 -16.45
N TYR A 77 24.21 4.27 -16.81
CA TYR A 77 24.17 5.56 -16.13
C TYR A 77 23.75 6.68 -17.09
N ILE A 78 22.61 7.30 -16.78
CA ILE A 78 22.06 8.46 -17.48
C ILE A 78 22.07 9.62 -16.49
N SER A 79 22.76 10.72 -16.82
CA SER A 79 22.82 11.89 -15.96
C SER A 79 22.79 13.20 -16.73
N ALA A 80 22.07 14.18 -16.18
CA ALA A 80 22.05 15.54 -16.70
C ALA A 80 21.63 16.55 -15.62
N SER A 81 21.82 17.84 -15.93
CA SER A 81 21.34 18.96 -15.14
C SER A 81 20.29 19.76 -15.93
N GLY A 82 19.22 20.21 -15.27
CA GLY A 82 18.15 20.99 -15.88
C GLY A 82 17.06 20.13 -16.52
N THR A 83 17.10 19.92 -17.84
CA THR A 83 16.07 19.15 -18.57
C THR A 83 16.69 17.94 -19.25
N LEU A 84 16.07 16.77 -19.09
CA LEU A 84 16.50 15.53 -19.70
C LEU A 84 15.28 14.66 -20.02
N THR A 85 15.16 14.23 -21.27
CA THR A 85 14.15 13.27 -21.71
C THR A 85 14.83 12.20 -22.54
N THR A 86 14.72 10.95 -22.10
CA THR A 86 15.20 9.80 -22.85
C THR A 86 14.06 9.07 -23.55
N LYS A 87 14.38 8.47 -24.70
CA LYS A 87 13.42 7.78 -25.56
C LYS A 87 13.83 6.34 -25.79
N ILE A 88 12.85 5.52 -26.18
CA ILE A 88 13.12 4.19 -26.70
C ILE A 88 12.42 4.06 -28.06
N ALA A 89 13.16 3.57 -29.05
CA ALA A 89 12.63 3.39 -30.39
C ALA A 89 11.52 2.33 -30.40
N ALA A 90 10.56 2.49 -31.31
CA ALA A 90 9.45 1.55 -31.48
C ALA A 90 9.95 0.12 -31.76
N ASN A 91 9.18 -0.88 -31.31
CA ASN A 91 9.46 -2.31 -31.52
C ASN A 91 10.85 -2.76 -31.04
N SER A 92 11.38 -2.14 -29.97
CA SER A 92 12.69 -2.50 -29.41
C SER A 92 12.57 -3.04 -27.99
N THR A 93 13.57 -3.83 -27.58
CA THR A 93 13.57 -4.51 -26.29
C THR A 93 14.92 -4.37 -25.56
N PRO A 94 15.36 -3.15 -25.21
CA PRO A 94 16.63 -2.97 -24.51
C PRO A 94 16.61 -3.63 -23.13
N ILE A 95 17.72 -4.28 -22.75
CA ILE A 95 17.91 -4.89 -21.43
C ILE A 95 19.17 -4.31 -20.79
N PHE A 96 19.05 -3.82 -19.56
CA PHE A 96 20.18 -3.36 -18.75
C PHE A 96 20.38 -4.26 -17.52
N GLY A 97 21.56 -4.21 -16.92
CA GLY A 97 21.85 -4.74 -15.58
C GLY A 97 21.02 -3.95 -14.56
N ASN A 98 21.59 -2.88 -14.02
CA ASN A 98 20.82 -1.78 -13.43
C ASN A 98 20.68 -0.61 -14.42
N LEU A 99 19.60 0.16 -14.28
CA LEU A 99 19.42 1.43 -14.96
C LEU A 99 19.42 2.56 -13.94
N ASN A 100 20.42 3.42 -13.98
CA ASN A 100 20.59 4.56 -13.09
C ASN A 100 20.29 5.85 -13.84
N TYR A 101 19.22 6.55 -13.45
CA TYR A 101 18.81 7.83 -13.99
C TYR A 101 19.01 8.93 -12.95
N SER A 102 19.69 10.01 -13.30
CA SER A 102 19.94 11.14 -12.40
C SER A 102 19.65 12.47 -13.10
N LEU A 103 18.75 13.26 -12.52
CA LEU A 103 18.41 14.59 -12.99
C LEU A 103 18.53 15.58 -11.84
N THR A 104 19.44 16.55 -11.99
CA THR A 104 19.73 17.55 -10.97
C THR A 104 19.35 18.96 -11.44
N GLU A 105 19.12 19.87 -10.49
CA GLU A 105 18.85 21.29 -10.75
C GLU A 105 17.68 21.54 -11.73
N PHE A 106 16.67 20.67 -11.74
CA PHE A 106 15.47 20.89 -12.54
C PHE A 106 14.45 21.74 -11.77
N ASN A 107 13.78 22.64 -12.49
CA ASN A 107 12.79 23.57 -11.96
C ASN A 107 11.47 23.57 -12.76
N ALA A 108 11.30 22.56 -13.62
CA ALA A 108 10.12 22.35 -14.46
C ALA A 108 9.79 20.85 -14.52
N GLY A 109 8.50 20.53 -14.70
CA GLY A 109 8.07 19.17 -15.00
C GLY A 109 8.45 18.74 -16.43
N GLY A 110 8.52 17.43 -16.66
CA GLY A 110 8.93 16.87 -17.95
C GLY A 110 8.73 15.37 -18.04
N ASP A 111 9.01 14.80 -19.20
CA ASP A 111 9.18 13.36 -19.36
C ASP A 111 10.64 13.02 -19.13
N PHE A 112 10.94 12.03 -18.31
CA PHE A 112 12.30 11.54 -18.12
C PHE A 112 12.57 10.27 -18.95
N ILE A 113 11.54 9.44 -19.15
CA ILE A 113 11.52 8.31 -20.08
C ILE A 113 10.21 8.35 -20.89
N THR A 114 10.30 8.19 -22.22
CA THR A 114 9.13 8.07 -23.10
C THR A 114 9.31 6.99 -24.17
N PHE A 115 8.31 6.14 -24.34
CA PHE A 115 8.38 5.03 -25.31
C PHE A 115 7.00 4.46 -25.65
N GLY A 116 6.94 3.70 -26.74
CA GLY A 116 5.69 3.24 -27.30
C GLY A 116 5.84 2.25 -28.43
N ASN A 117 4.70 1.79 -28.96
CA ASN A 117 4.59 0.93 -30.14
C ASN A 117 5.33 -0.40 -29.94
N ASP A 118 4.77 -1.22 -29.05
CA ASP A 118 5.23 -2.59 -28.75
C ASP A 118 6.68 -2.66 -28.25
N THR A 119 7.17 -1.59 -27.64
CA THR A 119 8.50 -1.52 -27.01
C THR A 119 8.48 -2.11 -25.60
N PHE A 120 9.57 -2.80 -25.21
CA PHE A 120 9.72 -3.41 -23.90
C PHE A 120 11.06 -3.05 -23.23
N LEU A 121 11.04 -2.11 -22.28
CA LEU A 121 12.20 -1.78 -21.44
C LEU A 121 12.37 -2.81 -20.32
N GLN A 122 13.58 -3.34 -20.15
CA GLN A 122 13.88 -4.31 -19.10
C GLN A 122 15.16 -3.97 -18.33
N THR A 123 15.17 -4.26 -17.04
CA THR A 123 16.40 -4.40 -16.23
C THR A 123 16.43 -5.80 -15.62
N SER A 124 17.62 -6.39 -15.49
CA SER A 124 17.81 -7.64 -14.73
C SER A 124 17.97 -7.38 -13.23
N GLY A 125 18.49 -6.21 -12.87
CA GLY A 125 18.55 -5.66 -11.52
C GLY A 125 17.62 -4.47 -11.34
N ASN A 126 18.10 -3.46 -10.64
CA ASN A 126 17.34 -2.32 -10.14
C ASN A 126 17.15 -1.21 -11.19
N LEU A 127 16.08 -0.44 -11.00
CA LEU A 127 15.95 0.91 -11.53
C LEU A 127 16.25 1.89 -10.38
N VAL A 128 17.21 2.78 -10.59
CA VAL A 128 17.54 3.83 -9.61
C VAL A 128 17.26 5.18 -10.24
N THR A 129 16.34 5.95 -9.67
CA THR A 129 16.02 7.31 -10.11
C THR A 129 16.40 8.32 -9.03
N ASN A 130 17.28 9.26 -9.37
CA ASN A 130 17.73 10.33 -8.49
C ASN A 130 17.23 11.66 -9.04
N PHE A 131 16.45 12.38 -8.24
CA PHE A 131 15.88 13.66 -8.62
C PHE A 131 16.27 14.71 -7.60
N THR A 132 17.04 15.71 -8.03
CA THR A 132 17.40 16.87 -7.22
C THR A 132 16.78 18.12 -7.83
N LEU A 133 15.90 18.78 -7.08
CA LEU A 133 15.29 20.05 -7.51
C LEU A 133 16.34 21.16 -7.57
N SER A 134 16.09 22.16 -8.41
CA SER A 134 16.84 23.41 -8.28
C SER A 134 16.43 24.14 -7.00
N LYS A 135 17.43 24.74 -6.34
CA LYS A 135 17.21 25.56 -5.15
C LYS A 135 16.29 26.76 -5.43
N GLU A 136 16.39 27.32 -6.63
CA GLU A 136 15.56 28.44 -7.06
C GLU A 136 14.23 27.93 -7.64
N SER A 137 13.12 28.32 -7.02
CA SER A 137 11.78 28.09 -7.57
C SER A 137 11.43 29.16 -8.59
N THR A 138 10.73 28.77 -9.65
CA THR A 138 10.21 29.71 -10.65
C THR A 138 8.89 30.36 -10.22
N ALA A 139 8.30 29.91 -9.09
CA ALA A 139 7.06 30.42 -8.53
C ALA A 139 7.29 31.07 -7.15
N SER A 140 6.43 32.04 -6.80
CA SER A 140 6.47 32.68 -5.48
C SER A 140 5.87 31.81 -4.36
N TYR A 141 5.39 30.62 -4.70
CA TYR A 141 4.84 29.59 -3.82
C TYR A 141 5.35 28.22 -4.29
N GLY A 142 5.39 27.24 -3.39
CA GLY A 142 5.81 25.89 -3.75
C GLY A 142 4.87 25.25 -4.77
N GLN A 143 5.39 24.88 -5.93
CA GLN A 143 4.62 24.21 -7.00
C GLN A 143 5.00 22.74 -7.13
N GLN A 144 4.10 21.95 -7.72
CA GLN A 144 4.35 20.55 -8.04
C GLN A 144 5.10 20.44 -9.38
N LEU A 145 6.31 19.88 -9.35
CA LEU A 145 7.10 19.58 -10.54
C LEU A 145 6.97 18.09 -10.87
N THR A 146 6.32 17.77 -11.98
CA THR A 146 6.00 16.38 -12.33
C THR A 146 7.00 15.81 -13.35
N GLN A 147 7.77 14.82 -12.95
CA GLN A 147 8.61 14.00 -13.83
C GLN A 147 7.84 12.74 -14.23
N LYS A 148 7.87 12.39 -15.52
CA LYS A 148 6.99 11.36 -16.10
C LYS A 148 7.74 10.22 -16.77
N ILE A 149 7.23 8.99 -16.56
CA ILE A 149 7.33 7.91 -17.53
C ILE A 149 6.06 7.97 -18.38
N THR A 150 6.20 8.26 -19.66
CA THR A 150 5.06 8.27 -20.60
C THR A 150 5.13 7.07 -21.53
N MET A 151 4.10 6.23 -21.48
CA MET A 151 4.04 4.96 -22.20
C MET A 151 2.92 4.97 -23.25
N TRP A 152 3.21 4.62 -24.49
CA TRP A 152 2.24 4.59 -25.59
C TRP A 152 2.05 3.17 -26.13
N SER A 153 0.95 2.91 -26.83
CA SER A 153 0.71 1.74 -27.70
C SER A 153 1.42 0.44 -27.27
N ASN A 154 0.87 -0.29 -26.30
CA ASN A 154 1.38 -1.59 -25.81
C ASN A 154 2.80 -1.57 -25.21
N ALA A 155 3.33 -0.41 -24.84
CA ALA A 155 4.62 -0.29 -24.17
C ALA A 155 4.66 -1.09 -22.86
N LYS A 156 5.78 -1.76 -22.59
CA LYS A 156 6.00 -2.51 -21.36
C LYS A 156 7.29 -2.10 -20.69
N MET A 157 7.29 -2.15 -19.36
CA MET A 157 8.49 -1.99 -18.57
C MET A 157 8.55 -3.08 -17.50
N ARG A 158 9.71 -3.71 -17.34
CA ARG A 158 9.99 -4.66 -16.25
C ARG A 158 11.28 -4.28 -15.55
N VAL A 159 11.21 -4.16 -14.23
CA VAL A 159 12.38 -4.01 -13.35
C VAL A 159 12.60 -5.35 -12.65
N GLY A 160 13.73 -6.00 -12.90
CA GLY A 160 14.04 -7.33 -12.35
C GLY A 160 14.37 -7.34 -10.85
N GLY A 161 14.80 -6.19 -10.32
CA GLY A 161 15.01 -5.95 -8.89
C GLY A 161 14.09 -4.85 -8.35
N ASP A 162 14.65 -3.99 -7.50
CA ASP A 162 13.92 -2.89 -6.87
C ASP A 162 13.89 -1.64 -7.75
N TRP A 163 12.84 -0.83 -7.59
CA TRP A 163 12.85 0.56 -8.02
C TRP A 163 13.15 1.47 -6.82
N LEU A 164 14.34 2.06 -6.82
CA LEU A 164 14.80 3.00 -5.80
C LEU A 164 14.60 4.44 -6.31
N ILE A 165 13.76 5.21 -5.62
CA ILE A 165 13.45 6.60 -5.94
C ILE A 165 14.08 7.50 -4.89
N ASN A 166 15.10 8.26 -5.24
CA ASN A 166 15.76 9.18 -4.32
C ASN A 166 15.37 10.61 -4.70
N VAL A 167 14.85 11.36 -3.72
CA VAL A 167 14.33 12.70 -3.91
C VAL A 167 15.05 13.68 -2.99
N ASP A 168 15.68 14.68 -3.58
CA ASP A 168 16.30 15.78 -2.86
C ASP A 168 15.66 17.11 -3.29
N ARG A 169 15.02 17.79 -2.34
CA ARG A 169 14.43 19.12 -2.60
C ARG A 169 15.50 20.21 -2.72
N ASN A 170 16.73 19.99 -2.26
CA ASN A 170 17.83 20.96 -2.33
C ASN A 170 17.44 22.33 -1.73
N GLY A 171 16.62 22.32 -0.68
CA GLY A 171 16.07 23.53 -0.04
C GLY A 171 14.96 24.25 -0.83
N SER A 172 14.52 23.71 -1.97
CA SER A 172 13.44 24.27 -2.79
C SER A 172 12.08 24.22 -2.08
N PRO A 173 11.23 25.25 -2.24
CA PRO A 173 9.83 25.21 -1.80
C PRO A 173 8.95 24.34 -2.71
N ASP A 174 9.45 23.90 -3.87
CA ASP A 174 8.71 23.05 -4.80
C ASP A 174 8.68 21.59 -4.35
N TYR A 175 7.71 20.83 -4.85
CA TYR A 175 7.49 19.43 -4.50
C TYR A 175 7.65 18.55 -5.74
N LEU A 176 8.28 17.39 -5.59
CA LEU A 176 8.40 16.43 -6.67
C LEU A 176 7.14 15.57 -6.78
N SER A 177 6.64 15.44 -8.01
CA SER A 177 5.77 14.33 -8.39
C SER A 177 6.47 13.45 -9.42
N LEU A 178 6.37 12.14 -9.22
CA LEU A 178 6.77 11.14 -10.19
C LEU A 178 5.51 10.47 -10.72
N ARG A 179 5.29 10.49 -12.04
CA ARG A 179 4.08 9.97 -12.65
C ARG A 179 4.37 8.94 -13.73
N ILE A 180 3.64 7.84 -13.70
CA ILE A 180 3.56 6.86 -14.78
C ILE A 180 2.23 7.11 -15.48
N THR A 181 2.23 7.34 -16.78
CA THR A 181 1.02 7.72 -17.50
C THR A 181 0.95 7.10 -18.89
N ASP A 182 -0.28 6.77 -19.30
CA ASP A 182 -0.55 6.33 -20.66
C ASP A 182 -0.63 7.53 -21.58
N GLY A 183 0.10 7.49 -22.69
CA GLY A 183 0.01 8.48 -23.74
C GLY A 183 -1.41 8.57 -24.32
N VAL A 184 -1.83 9.79 -24.63
CA VAL A 184 -3.19 10.07 -25.14
C VAL A 184 -3.49 9.22 -26.39
N GLY A 185 -4.61 8.49 -26.39
CA GLY A 185 -5.01 7.66 -27.54
C GLY A 185 -4.40 6.25 -27.56
N SER A 186 -3.77 5.81 -26.47
CA SER A 186 -3.27 4.44 -26.28
C SER A 186 -4.07 3.70 -25.20
N PRO A 187 -5.24 3.10 -25.52
CA PRO A 187 -6.09 2.54 -24.50
C PRO A 187 -5.50 1.29 -23.84
N GLY A 188 -5.16 1.41 -22.56
CA GLY A 188 -5.17 0.34 -21.56
C GLY A 188 -4.25 -0.85 -21.75
N ARG A 189 -3.16 -0.69 -22.51
CA ARG A 189 -2.22 -1.79 -22.80
C ARG A 189 -0.80 -1.54 -22.34
N ALA A 190 -0.49 -0.35 -21.86
CA ALA A 190 0.80 -0.12 -21.23
C ALA A 190 0.82 -0.72 -19.83
N SER A 191 1.94 -1.33 -19.46
CA SER A 191 2.09 -1.98 -18.16
C SER A 191 3.51 -1.84 -17.64
N ILE A 192 3.62 -1.59 -16.34
CA ILE A 192 4.89 -1.64 -15.63
C ILE A 192 4.82 -2.72 -14.55
N GLN A 193 5.89 -3.50 -14.46
CA GLN A 193 6.09 -4.52 -13.44
C GLN A 193 7.43 -4.32 -12.76
N ILE A 194 7.43 -4.38 -11.44
CA ILE A 194 8.63 -4.37 -10.61
C ILE A 194 8.65 -5.72 -9.88
N ASP A 195 9.71 -6.50 -10.07
CA ASP A 195 9.84 -7.82 -9.46
C ASP A 195 10.27 -7.75 -7.99
N GLY A 196 11.00 -6.69 -7.61
CA GLY A 196 11.33 -6.36 -6.22
C GLY A 196 10.36 -5.35 -5.61
N ASN A 197 10.90 -4.46 -4.79
CA ASN A 197 10.20 -3.42 -4.07
C ASN A 197 10.21 -2.08 -4.82
N VAL A 198 9.28 -1.19 -4.50
CA VAL A 198 9.38 0.24 -4.85
C VAL A 198 9.65 1.00 -3.57
N ILE A 199 10.81 1.65 -3.47
CA ILE A 199 11.26 2.33 -2.25
C ILE A 199 11.57 3.78 -2.57
N SER A 200 10.91 4.72 -1.89
CA SER A 200 11.22 6.14 -1.96
C SER A 200 12.02 6.61 -0.77
N ARG A 201 13.13 7.29 -1.03
CA ARG A 201 13.90 8.07 -0.06
C ARG A 201 13.61 9.55 -0.27
N GLY A 202 12.85 10.11 0.65
CA GLY A 202 12.32 11.47 0.56
C GLY A 202 10.84 11.48 0.17
N THR A 203 10.18 12.59 0.49
CA THR A 203 8.75 12.78 0.26
C THR A 203 8.46 13.14 -1.21
N LEU A 204 7.54 12.41 -1.84
CA LEU A 204 7.06 12.70 -3.19
C LEU A 204 5.56 12.41 -3.34
N ILE A 205 5.00 12.90 -4.45
CA ILE A 205 3.71 12.43 -4.98
C ILE A 205 3.98 11.39 -6.05
N PHE A 206 3.84 10.12 -5.70
CA PHE A 206 3.96 9.01 -6.64
C PHE A 206 2.60 8.74 -7.30
N SER A 207 2.51 8.99 -8.60
CA SER A 207 1.27 8.85 -9.38
C SER A 207 1.35 7.67 -10.33
N THR A 208 0.56 6.64 -10.09
CA THR A 208 0.42 5.50 -11.01
C THR A 208 -0.82 5.75 -11.86
N ASP A 209 -0.75 6.69 -12.81
CA ASP A 209 -1.88 7.12 -13.65
C ASP A 209 -2.03 6.23 -14.91
N ASN A 210 -1.37 5.08 -14.97
CA ASN A 210 -1.48 4.11 -16.04
C ASN A 210 -2.51 3.01 -15.71
N VAL A 211 -2.97 2.23 -16.68
CA VAL A 211 -3.99 1.19 -16.41
C VAL A 211 -3.50 0.09 -15.47
N ASN A 212 -2.30 -0.46 -15.67
CA ASN A 212 -1.78 -1.59 -14.88
C ASN A 212 -0.41 -1.29 -14.26
N PHE A 213 -0.35 -1.30 -12.94
CA PHE A 213 0.88 -1.14 -12.18
C PHE A 213 1.06 -2.34 -11.24
N THR A 214 2.18 -3.04 -11.35
CA THR A 214 2.46 -4.25 -10.57
C THR A 214 3.80 -4.16 -9.86
N VAL A 215 3.81 -4.51 -8.57
CA VAL A 215 5.01 -4.65 -7.73
C VAL A 215 4.91 -6.00 -7.03
N ASN A 216 5.81 -6.94 -7.31
CA ASN A 216 5.75 -8.26 -6.70
C ASN A 216 6.25 -8.23 -5.24
N GLY A 217 7.18 -7.32 -4.91
CA GLY A 217 7.53 -6.96 -3.55
C GLY A 217 6.58 -5.90 -2.96
N ALA A 218 7.07 -5.14 -1.99
CA ALA A 218 6.30 -4.11 -1.31
C ALA A 218 6.54 -2.70 -1.87
N VAL A 219 5.55 -1.83 -1.65
CA VAL A 219 5.65 -0.39 -1.92
C VAL A 219 5.88 0.34 -0.61
N ASP A 220 7.03 1.00 -0.52
CA ASP A 220 7.44 1.86 0.60
C ASP A 220 7.71 3.27 0.09
N ILE A 221 6.71 4.13 0.29
CA ILE A 221 6.78 5.56 -0.04
C ILE A 221 6.43 6.38 1.19
N SER A 222 6.90 5.91 2.34
CA SER A 222 6.60 6.45 3.67
C SER A 222 6.86 7.95 3.75
N GLY A 223 5.92 8.67 4.36
CA GLY A 223 5.86 10.13 4.41
C GLY A 223 5.40 10.80 3.11
N GLY A 224 5.14 10.03 2.06
CA GLY A 224 4.71 10.49 0.73
C GLY A 224 3.21 10.39 0.46
N GLN A 225 2.87 10.61 -0.81
CA GLN A 225 1.52 10.43 -1.33
C GLN A 225 1.53 9.40 -2.45
N TRP A 226 0.61 8.43 -2.40
CA TRP A 226 0.30 7.57 -3.55
C TRP A 226 -0.98 8.04 -4.22
N ASN A 227 -0.85 8.68 -5.38
CA ASN A 227 -1.98 8.98 -6.22
C ASN A 227 -2.22 7.85 -7.22
N MET A 228 -3.16 6.97 -6.90
CA MET A 228 -3.42 5.76 -7.66
C MET A 228 -4.12 6.03 -9.00
N LEU A 229 -4.74 7.19 -9.15
CA LEU A 229 -5.36 7.65 -10.38
C LEU A 229 -5.43 9.17 -10.40
N ALA A 230 -5.09 9.78 -11.54
CA ALA A 230 -5.22 11.22 -11.79
C ALA A 230 -6.18 11.45 -12.96
N ASN A 231 -5.65 11.83 -14.11
CA ASN A 231 -6.44 12.35 -15.22
C ASN A 231 -6.61 11.34 -16.35
N ASN A 232 -6.17 10.09 -16.16
CA ASN A 232 -6.32 9.07 -17.20
C ASN A 232 -7.80 8.77 -17.48
N THR A 233 -8.18 8.97 -18.74
CA THR A 233 -9.52 8.74 -19.31
C THR A 233 -9.58 7.57 -20.28
N GLN A 234 -8.50 6.82 -20.42
CA GLN A 234 -8.35 5.76 -21.41
C GLN A 234 -9.01 4.43 -20.99
N SER A 235 -9.37 4.30 -19.70
CA SER A 235 -10.03 3.13 -19.13
C SER A 235 -11.01 3.56 -18.03
N GLU A 236 -11.96 2.69 -17.72
CA GLU A 236 -12.84 2.81 -16.55
C GLU A 236 -12.32 2.02 -15.36
N VAL A 237 -11.41 1.07 -15.58
CA VAL A 237 -10.84 0.20 -14.54
C VAL A 237 -9.33 0.28 -14.57
N PHE A 238 -8.75 0.44 -13.39
CA PHE A 238 -7.32 0.58 -13.13
C PHE A 238 -6.92 -0.41 -12.06
N THR A 239 -5.80 -1.11 -12.24
CA THR A 239 -5.35 -2.13 -11.29
C THR A 239 -3.98 -1.80 -10.76
N ARG A 240 -3.85 -1.82 -9.43
CA ARG A 240 -2.59 -1.71 -8.69
C ARG A 240 -2.40 -3.03 -7.95
N THR A 241 -1.44 -3.84 -8.37
CA THR A 241 -1.13 -5.11 -7.71
C THR A 241 0.18 -4.99 -6.95
N VAL A 242 0.18 -5.22 -5.64
CA VAL A 242 1.37 -5.08 -4.80
C VAL A 242 1.52 -6.24 -3.82
N GLY A 243 2.75 -6.69 -3.60
CA GLY A 243 3.09 -7.70 -2.58
C GLY A 243 3.09 -7.17 -1.13
N GLY A 244 2.72 -5.91 -0.93
CA GLY A 244 2.56 -5.29 0.38
C GLY A 244 2.70 -3.77 0.31
N ILE A 245 2.24 -3.10 1.36
CA ILE A 245 2.43 -1.66 1.54
C ILE A 245 2.86 -1.42 2.98
N GLY A 246 4.02 -0.81 3.17
CA GLY A 246 4.61 -0.58 4.49
C GLY A 246 6.12 -0.56 4.43
N ASP A 247 6.74 -0.71 5.59
CA ASP A 247 8.20 -0.76 5.76
C ASP A 247 8.79 -1.93 4.97
N ALA A 248 9.31 -1.64 3.77
CA ALA A 248 9.96 -2.62 2.90
C ALA A 248 11.48 -2.52 2.99
N ASP A 249 12.01 -1.39 3.47
CA ASP A 249 13.45 -1.14 3.58
C ASP A 249 14.03 -1.52 4.96
N GLY A 250 13.16 -1.93 5.90
CA GLY A 250 13.53 -2.37 7.23
C GLY A 250 13.93 -1.23 8.16
N SER A 251 13.54 0.02 7.85
CA SER A 251 13.84 1.21 8.65
C SER A 251 13.12 1.23 10.00
N GLY A 252 12.09 0.39 10.18
CA GLY A 252 11.42 0.15 11.46
C GLY A 252 10.50 1.28 11.92
N GLU A 253 10.22 2.27 11.07
CA GLU A 253 9.33 3.39 11.39
C GLU A 253 7.92 3.15 10.84
N GLY A 254 6.90 3.61 11.58
CA GLY A 254 5.49 3.41 11.21
C GLY A 254 5.19 4.02 9.85
N ALA A 255 5.19 3.16 8.83
CA ALA A 255 4.99 3.57 7.45
C ALA A 255 3.70 4.37 7.32
N SER A 256 3.81 5.56 6.71
CA SER A 256 2.68 6.46 6.52
C SER A 256 2.52 6.90 5.08
N VAL A 257 1.34 6.66 4.49
CA VAL A 257 1.06 7.00 3.10
C VAL A 257 -0.31 7.66 2.98
N ARG A 258 -0.37 8.78 2.27
CA ARG A 258 -1.65 9.35 1.84
C ARG A 258 -2.06 8.77 0.49
N PHE A 259 -3.15 8.03 0.47
CA PHE A 259 -3.72 7.42 -0.73
C PHE A 259 -4.70 8.38 -1.39
N ASN A 260 -4.62 8.50 -2.73
CA ASN A 260 -5.41 9.49 -3.45
C ASN A 260 -6.00 8.94 -4.75
N ILE A 261 -7.21 9.40 -5.06
CA ILE A 261 -7.72 9.48 -6.43
C ILE A 261 -8.03 10.96 -6.72
N ALA A 262 -7.10 11.62 -7.40
CA ALA A 262 -7.29 12.97 -7.89
C ALA A 262 -8.00 12.94 -9.25
N LYS A 263 -8.90 13.88 -9.52
CA LYS A 263 -9.54 14.05 -10.83
C LYS A 263 -9.71 15.53 -11.09
N GLU A 264 -9.02 16.06 -12.09
CA GLU A 264 -9.20 17.48 -12.44
C GLU A 264 -10.56 17.74 -13.11
N ASN A 265 -11.10 18.94 -12.90
CA ASN A 265 -12.46 19.30 -13.34
C ASN A 265 -12.71 19.18 -14.86
N TRP A 266 -11.65 19.26 -15.67
CA TRP A 266 -11.76 19.10 -17.13
C TRP A 266 -11.83 17.64 -17.58
N VAL A 267 -11.58 16.69 -16.67
CA VAL A 267 -11.63 15.24 -16.94
C VAL A 267 -13.09 14.77 -16.97
N SER A 268 -13.63 14.54 -18.17
CA SER A 268 -15.03 14.16 -18.40
C SER A 268 -15.31 12.65 -18.31
N ALA A 269 -14.38 11.85 -17.76
CA ALA A 269 -14.58 10.41 -17.62
C ALA A 269 -15.80 10.06 -16.75
N SER A 270 -16.44 8.94 -17.06
CA SER A 270 -17.41 8.24 -16.20
C SER A 270 -16.79 7.91 -14.82
N ALA A 271 -17.58 7.33 -13.92
CA ALA A 271 -17.07 6.80 -12.66
C ALA A 271 -16.00 5.73 -12.95
N ARG A 272 -14.75 5.98 -12.53
CA ARG A 272 -13.63 5.05 -12.71
C ARG A 272 -13.42 4.24 -11.44
N THR A 273 -12.89 3.04 -11.58
CA THR A 273 -12.60 2.14 -10.46
C THR A 273 -11.11 1.82 -10.41
N VAL A 274 -10.51 2.05 -9.25
CA VAL A 274 -9.19 1.55 -8.91
C VAL A 274 -9.35 0.28 -8.10
N ASN A 275 -8.76 -0.82 -8.55
CA ASN A 275 -8.63 -2.06 -7.79
C ASN A 275 -7.21 -2.11 -7.20
N LEU A 276 -7.10 -1.95 -5.88
CA LEU A 276 -5.88 -2.23 -5.15
C LEU A 276 -5.88 -3.71 -4.74
N VAL A 277 -5.02 -4.50 -5.38
CA VAL A 277 -4.87 -5.93 -5.15
C VAL A 277 -3.60 -6.18 -4.35
N LEU A 278 -3.76 -6.76 -3.17
CA LEU A 278 -2.70 -7.10 -2.25
C LEU A 278 -2.36 -8.59 -2.40
N THR A 279 -1.11 -8.90 -2.73
CA THR A 279 -0.63 -10.26 -3.00
C THR A 279 0.43 -10.69 -2.00
N ASN A 280 0.30 -10.24 -0.76
CA ASN A 280 1.37 -10.34 0.23
C ASN A 280 1.85 -11.78 0.45
N SER A 281 3.16 -11.94 0.59
CA SER A 281 3.79 -13.19 1.07
C SER A 281 4.26 -13.09 2.52
N SER A 282 4.19 -11.91 3.12
CA SER A 282 4.60 -11.59 4.49
C SER A 282 3.68 -10.51 5.08
N SER A 283 3.92 -10.13 6.33
CA SER A 283 3.15 -9.08 7.01
C SER A 283 3.68 -7.70 6.66
N TYR A 284 2.77 -6.81 6.28
CA TYR A 284 3.03 -5.39 6.10
C TYR A 284 1.95 -4.55 6.79
N GLU A 285 2.32 -3.34 7.19
CA GLU A 285 1.43 -2.40 7.84
C GLU A 285 1.72 -0.98 7.36
N VAL A 286 0.65 -0.24 7.08
CA VAL A 286 0.71 1.17 6.71
C VAL A 286 -0.45 1.92 7.35
N SER A 287 -0.17 3.12 7.82
CA SER A 287 -1.16 4.08 8.31
C SER A 287 -1.24 5.31 7.42
N GLY A 288 -2.34 6.03 7.44
CA GLY A 288 -2.45 7.23 6.61
C GLY A 288 -3.88 7.62 6.38
N SER A 289 -4.22 8.00 5.17
CA SER A 289 -5.57 8.43 4.82
C SER A 289 -5.89 8.07 3.38
N PHE A 290 -7.19 8.01 3.07
CA PHE A 290 -7.66 7.92 1.69
C PHE A 290 -8.49 9.15 1.35
N ALA A 291 -8.10 9.85 0.28
CA ALA A 291 -8.70 11.10 -0.11
C ALA A 291 -9.04 11.16 -1.60
N MET A 292 -10.08 11.90 -1.93
CA MET A 292 -10.52 12.10 -3.31
C MET A 292 -10.91 13.55 -3.57
N TYR A 293 -10.98 13.92 -4.85
CA TYR A 293 -11.62 15.19 -5.22
C TYR A 293 -13.08 15.19 -4.75
N GLU A 294 -13.51 16.29 -4.15
CA GLU A 294 -14.87 16.45 -3.62
C GLU A 294 -15.90 16.22 -4.75
N ASN A 295 -16.91 15.38 -4.49
CA ASN A 295 -17.94 14.94 -5.45
C ASN A 295 -17.47 13.98 -6.55
N SER A 296 -16.24 13.47 -6.50
CA SER A 296 -15.83 12.40 -7.41
C SER A 296 -16.71 11.16 -7.24
N GLN A 297 -17.06 10.53 -8.37
CA GLN A 297 -17.78 9.26 -8.43
C GLN A 297 -16.84 8.07 -8.64
N ASP A 298 -15.53 8.32 -8.65
CA ASP A 298 -14.56 7.25 -8.76
C ASP A 298 -14.60 6.35 -7.50
N LYS A 299 -14.07 5.14 -7.61
CA LYS A 299 -14.16 4.12 -6.58
C LYS A 299 -12.80 3.50 -6.29
N LEU A 300 -12.54 3.19 -5.03
CA LEU A 300 -11.42 2.35 -4.61
C LEU A 300 -11.95 1.02 -4.10
N ASN A 301 -11.66 -0.06 -4.83
CA ASN A 301 -11.80 -1.42 -4.33
C ASN A 301 -10.47 -1.89 -3.74
N ILE A 302 -10.54 -2.70 -2.68
CA ILE A 302 -9.41 -3.34 -2.06
C ILE A 302 -9.66 -4.85 -2.12
N ALA A 303 -8.68 -5.61 -2.63
CA ALA A 303 -8.74 -7.06 -2.69
C ALA A 303 -7.49 -7.65 -2.03
N MET A 304 -7.67 -8.59 -1.11
CA MET A 304 -6.61 -9.36 -0.50
C MET A 304 -6.61 -10.78 -1.09
N SER A 305 -5.57 -11.08 -1.86
CA SER A 305 -5.34 -12.34 -2.56
C SER A 305 -3.87 -12.71 -2.37
N ALA A 306 -3.46 -12.93 -1.12
CA ALA A 306 -2.10 -13.23 -0.73
C ALA A 306 -1.47 -14.37 -1.52
N ALA A 307 -0.19 -14.20 -1.89
CA ALA A 307 0.61 -15.26 -2.51
C ALA A 307 0.95 -16.37 -1.50
N ASP A 308 0.98 -16.05 -0.21
CA ASP A 308 1.07 -16.99 0.90
C ASP A 308 -0.10 -16.73 1.85
N ALA A 309 -1.15 -17.56 1.82
CA ALA A 309 -2.35 -17.35 2.63
C ALA A 309 -2.09 -17.36 4.15
N ARG A 310 -1.02 -18.02 4.61
CA ARG A 310 -0.73 -18.17 6.04
C ARG A 310 0.08 -17.00 6.60
N ASN A 311 1.02 -16.49 5.79
CA ASN A 311 1.97 -15.46 6.23
C ASN A 311 1.67 -14.08 5.62
N GLY A 312 0.91 -14.03 4.54
CA GLY A 312 0.50 -12.82 3.86
C GLY A 312 -0.51 -12.04 4.68
N ARG A 313 -0.08 -10.90 5.20
CA ARG A 313 -0.93 -9.99 6.00
C ARG A 313 -0.73 -8.56 5.52
N GLN A 314 -1.82 -7.81 5.41
CA GLN A 314 -1.78 -6.37 5.24
C GLN A 314 -2.64 -5.73 6.34
N ALA A 315 -2.06 -4.80 7.10
CA ALA A 315 -2.82 -3.82 7.86
C ALA A 315 -2.89 -2.51 7.08
N LEU A 316 -4.10 -2.05 6.74
CA LEU A 316 -4.38 -0.77 6.10
C LEU A 316 -5.17 0.10 7.07
N ARG A 317 -4.59 1.21 7.52
CA ARG A 317 -5.19 2.07 8.55
C ARG A 317 -5.47 3.46 8.00
N PHE A 318 -6.74 3.75 7.76
CA PHE A 318 -7.19 5.04 7.25
C PHE A 318 -7.65 5.94 8.41
N GLY A 319 -6.78 6.84 8.84
CA GLY A 319 -7.14 8.03 9.60
C GLY A 319 -7.73 9.12 8.70
N SER A 320 -8.37 10.11 9.33
CA SER A 320 -8.86 11.30 8.61
C SER A 320 -7.67 12.12 8.05
N ILE A 321 -7.89 12.79 6.92
CA ILE A 321 -6.92 13.73 6.36
C ILE A 321 -6.65 14.93 7.27
N GLY A 322 -7.54 15.22 8.22
CA GLY A 322 -7.52 16.43 9.04
C GLY A 322 -7.81 17.66 8.18
N ASP A 323 -6.75 18.34 7.74
CA ASP A 323 -6.85 19.50 6.86
C ASP A 323 -6.81 19.10 5.38
N PRO A 324 -7.64 19.71 4.51
CA PRO A 324 -7.55 19.53 3.07
C PRO A 324 -6.15 19.82 2.55
N TYR A 325 -5.68 19.00 1.62
CA TYR A 325 -4.38 19.17 0.96
C TYR A 325 -4.50 19.01 -0.54
N TRP A 326 -3.44 19.40 -1.25
CA TRP A 326 -3.39 19.37 -2.70
C TRP A 326 -2.62 18.15 -3.20
N CYS A 327 -3.18 17.49 -4.20
CA CYS A 327 -2.54 16.44 -4.98
C CYS A 327 -2.86 16.65 -6.46
N ASN A 328 -1.84 16.69 -7.32
CA ASN A 328 -2.03 16.84 -8.77
C ASN A 328 -2.95 18.02 -9.14
N GLY A 329 -2.76 19.17 -8.49
CA GLY A 329 -3.54 20.37 -8.78
C GLY A 329 -4.98 20.35 -8.29
N MET A 330 -5.39 19.35 -7.49
CA MET A 330 -6.72 19.26 -6.90
C MET A 330 -6.64 19.25 -5.38
N GLN A 331 -7.55 20.00 -4.75
CA GLN A 331 -7.80 19.90 -3.32
C GLN A 331 -8.60 18.62 -3.04
N LEU A 332 -8.17 17.83 -2.07
CA LEU A 332 -8.78 16.54 -1.72
C LEU A 332 -9.49 16.62 -0.36
N ALA A 333 -10.50 15.77 -0.21
CA ALA A 333 -11.29 15.58 1.01
C ALA A 333 -11.30 14.09 1.40
N ASP A 334 -11.63 13.80 2.68
CA ASP A 334 -11.86 12.43 3.16
C ASP A 334 -12.87 11.71 2.24
N ALA A 335 -12.61 10.44 1.97
CA ALA A 335 -13.40 9.65 1.03
C ALA A 335 -13.69 8.24 1.55
N ASN A 336 -14.82 7.71 1.13
CA ASN A 336 -15.19 6.31 1.37
C ASN A 336 -14.47 5.38 0.39
N ILE A 337 -14.16 4.17 0.87
CA ILE A 337 -13.79 3.07 -0.04
C ILE A 337 -15.07 2.43 -0.61
N ASN A 338 -14.90 1.61 -1.64
CA ASN A 338 -15.97 0.83 -2.23
C ASN A 338 -15.92 -0.60 -1.68
N ASN A 339 -15.57 -1.60 -2.50
CA ASN A 339 -15.63 -3.00 -2.07
C ASN A 339 -14.32 -3.44 -1.44
N VAL A 340 -14.43 -4.26 -0.40
CA VAL A 340 -13.32 -4.99 0.21
C VAL A 340 -13.58 -6.48 0.02
N GLU A 341 -12.64 -7.17 -0.61
CA GLU A 341 -12.73 -8.61 -0.85
C GLU A 341 -11.50 -9.33 -0.29
N ILE A 342 -11.71 -10.40 0.47
CA ILE A 342 -10.65 -11.24 1.01
C ILE A 342 -10.88 -12.67 0.51
N SER A 343 -9.95 -13.18 -0.29
CA SER A 343 -9.97 -14.55 -0.81
C SER A 343 -8.76 -15.39 -0.40
N SER A 344 -7.66 -14.73 -0.01
CA SER A 344 -6.44 -15.37 0.50
C SER A 344 -5.63 -14.39 1.36
N GLY A 345 -5.13 -14.83 2.52
CA GLY A 345 -4.36 -14.05 3.49
C GLY A 345 -5.21 -13.29 4.51
N ARG A 346 -4.56 -12.40 5.26
CA ARG A 346 -5.18 -11.56 6.30
C ARG A 346 -5.19 -10.08 5.92
N LEU A 347 -6.37 -9.46 5.97
CA LEU A 347 -6.53 -8.00 5.87
C LEU A 347 -7.05 -7.44 7.19
N ASP A 348 -6.28 -6.54 7.78
CA ASP A 348 -6.73 -5.71 8.90
C ASP A 348 -7.02 -4.31 8.39
N LEU A 349 -8.19 -3.78 8.73
CA LEU A 349 -8.67 -2.53 8.16
C LEU A 349 -9.10 -1.56 9.27
N GLY A 350 -8.46 -0.39 9.30
CA GLY A 350 -8.88 0.72 10.14
C GLY A 350 -9.58 1.81 9.34
N MET A 351 -10.73 2.25 9.84
CA MET A 351 -11.52 3.35 9.29
C MET A 351 -11.71 4.42 10.34
N HIS A 352 -11.50 5.68 9.97
CA HIS A 352 -11.84 6.80 10.84
C HIS A 352 -13.35 7.01 10.91
N ASP A 353 -13.80 7.76 11.91
CA ASP A 353 -15.22 8.07 12.07
C ASP A 353 -15.78 8.76 10.82
N GLY A 354 -16.96 8.32 10.38
CA GLY A 354 -17.63 8.76 9.15
C GLY A 354 -17.15 8.10 7.85
N MET A 355 -16.07 7.31 7.85
CA MET A 355 -15.64 6.52 6.70
C MET A 355 -16.40 5.19 6.65
N LYS A 356 -16.81 4.78 5.44
CA LYS A 356 -17.43 3.48 5.18
C LYS A 356 -16.95 2.82 3.89
N GLY A 357 -17.17 1.51 3.79
CA GLY A 357 -17.13 0.75 2.55
C GLY A 357 -18.52 0.43 2.00
N ALA A 358 -18.58 0.00 0.74
CA ALA A 358 -19.82 -0.48 0.11
C ALA A 358 -20.12 -1.93 0.52
N ASN A 359 -19.21 -2.86 0.24
CA ASN A 359 -19.38 -4.27 0.60
C ASN A 359 -18.11 -4.84 1.23
N LEU A 360 -18.26 -5.61 2.30
CA LEU A 360 -17.23 -6.52 2.81
C LEU A 360 -17.51 -7.92 2.30
N SER A 361 -16.54 -8.55 1.63
CA SER A 361 -16.65 -9.89 1.06
C SER A 361 -15.58 -10.82 1.61
N LEU A 362 -15.99 -11.96 2.18
CA LEU A 362 -15.08 -13.05 2.56
C LEU A 362 -15.35 -14.29 1.71
N TYR A 363 -14.41 -14.61 0.84
CA TYR A 363 -14.51 -15.63 -0.18
C TYR A 363 -13.29 -16.57 -0.14
N GLY A 364 -13.07 -17.21 1.01
CA GLY A 364 -12.09 -18.29 1.14
C GLY A 364 -12.52 -19.50 0.31
N TYR A 365 -11.79 -19.81 -0.76
CA TYR A 365 -12.10 -20.97 -1.62
C TYR A 365 -11.13 -22.14 -1.43
N SER A 366 -10.28 -22.10 -0.40
CA SER A 366 -9.30 -23.16 -0.13
C SER A 366 -9.90 -24.36 0.63
N GLY A 367 -11.11 -24.21 1.19
CA GLY A 367 -11.71 -25.17 2.12
C GLY A 367 -11.07 -25.11 3.52
N ASN A 368 -10.39 -24.01 3.82
CA ASN A 368 -9.81 -23.70 5.11
C ASN A 368 -10.04 -22.21 5.41
N ALA A 369 -11.04 -21.93 6.27
CA ALA A 369 -11.45 -20.58 6.64
C ALA A 369 -10.32 -19.70 7.21
N ALA A 370 -9.23 -20.29 7.72
CA ALA A 370 -8.06 -19.56 8.21
C ALA A 370 -7.17 -18.98 7.09
N ASP A 371 -7.42 -19.34 5.83
CA ASP A 371 -6.69 -18.82 4.68
C ASP A 371 -7.30 -17.52 4.14
N ALA A 372 -8.48 -17.09 4.60
CA ALA A 372 -9.10 -15.81 4.24
C ALA A 372 -9.61 -15.10 5.50
N VAL A 373 -8.85 -14.12 5.98
CA VAL A 373 -9.03 -13.52 7.30
C VAL A 373 -9.25 -12.02 7.21
N PHE A 374 -10.26 -11.52 7.91
CA PHE A 374 -10.51 -10.10 8.11
C PHE A 374 -10.40 -9.74 9.60
N SER A 375 -9.92 -8.53 9.91
CA SER A 375 -10.03 -7.93 11.25
C SER A 375 -10.34 -6.44 11.09
N ALA A 376 -11.16 -5.90 11.99
CA ALA A 376 -11.14 -4.46 12.21
C ALA A 376 -9.79 -4.09 12.84
N ALA A 377 -9.38 -2.84 12.68
CA ALA A 377 -8.13 -2.35 13.23
C ALA A 377 -8.21 -0.86 13.59
N GLY A 378 -7.38 -0.39 14.52
CA GLY A 378 -7.30 1.06 14.79
C GLY A 378 -6.76 1.85 13.60
N THR A 379 -6.97 3.17 13.60
CA THR A 379 -6.53 4.06 12.50
C THR A 379 -5.08 4.49 12.60
N VAL A 380 -4.41 4.19 13.72
CA VAL A 380 -3.00 4.53 13.96
C VAL A 380 -2.17 3.24 13.94
N TYR A 381 -0.94 3.36 13.45
CA TYR A 381 0.02 2.26 13.42
C TYR A 381 0.11 1.56 14.79
N GLY A 382 0.03 0.23 14.79
CA GLY A 382 0.09 -0.64 15.96
C GLY A 382 -1.15 -0.67 16.85
N MET A 383 -2.26 -0.01 16.49
CA MET A 383 -3.50 -0.10 17.27
C MET A 383 -4.34 -1.30 16.84
N ASP A 384 -4.50 -2.30 17.70
CA ASP A 384 -5.21 -3.52 17.33
C ASP A 384 -6.73 -3.33 17.29
N ILE A 385 -7.33 -2.70 18.31
CA ILE A 385 -8.78 -2.51 18.39
C ILE A 385 -9.28 -1.42 17.43
N GLY A 386 -10.30 -1.74 16.63
CA GLY A 386 -10.83 -0.90 15.57
C GLY A 386 -12.33 -0.95 15.36
N ARG A 387 -12.83 0.01 14.58
CA ARG A 387 -14.22 0.05 14.14
C ARG A 387 -14.26 0.22 12.64
N VAL A 388 -15.10 -0.57 11.97
CA VAL A 388 -15.30 -0.49 10.52
C VAL A 388 -16.78 -0.45 10.20
N GLN A 389 -17.11 0.21 9.09
CA GLN A 389 -18.49 0.35 8.62
C GLN A 389 -18.60 -0.04 7.15
N PHE A 390 -19.60 -0.84 6.81
CA PHE A 390 -19.94 -1.21 5.45
C PHE A 390 -21.44 -1.07 5.18
N ASP A 391 -21.83 -0.86 3.93
CA ASP A 391 -23.26 -0.86 3.56
C ASP A 391 -23.83 -2.28 3.50
N SER A 392 -23.05 -3.28 3.10
CA SER A 392 -23.44 -4.69 3.10
C SER A 392 -22.26 -5.61 3.40
N MET A 393 -22.57 -6.87 3.70
CA MET A 393 -21.57 -7.93 3.81
C MET A 393 -22.03 -9.17 3.02
N THR A 394 -21.08 -9.86 2.40
CA THR A 394 -21.31 -11.15 1.74
C THR A 394 -20.23 -12.14 2.14
N PHE A 395 -20.57 -13.40 2.36
CA PHE A 395 -19.56 -14.41 2.66
C PHE A 395 -19.89 -15.79 2.08
N TYR A 396 -18.83 -16.53 1.72
CA TYR A 396 -18.90 -17.95 1.40
C TYR A 396 -18.23 -18.78 2.51
N GLU A 397 -16.98 -18.43 2.82
CA GLU A 397 -16.15 -19.06 3.85
C GLU A 397 -15.06 -18.05 4.24
N GLY A 398 -14.67 -18.01 5.51
CA GLY A 398 -13.59 -17.15 5.99
C GLY A 398 -13.59 -16.98 7.50
N THR A 399 -12.62 -16.23 8.01
CA THR A 399 -12.49 -15.91 9.44
C THR A 399 -12.56 -14.41 9.65
N ILE A 400 -13.32 -13.97 10.66
CA ILE A 400 -13.21 -12.64 11.24
C ILE A 400 -12.53 -12.78 12.59
N VAL A 401 -11.44 -12.05 12.78
CA VAL A 401 -10.77 -11.91 14.07
C VAL A 401 -11.36 -10.72 14.80
N PHE A 402 -11.64 -10.88 16.08
CA PHE A 402 -12.06 -9.80 16.97
C PHE A 402 -11.05 -9.63 18.10
N ASP A 403 -10.34 -8.50 18.09
CA ASP A 403 -9.47 -8.08 19.19
C ASP A 403 -10.33 -7.49 20.34
N LEU A 404 -10.16 -8.02 21.55
CA LEU A 404 -10.91 -7.56 22.74
C LEU A 404 -9.99 -6.87 23.75
N GLY A 405 -10.43 -5.71 24.24
CA GLY A 405 -9.86 -5.00 25.36
C GLY A 405 -10.81 -4.98 26.57
N GLU A 406 -10.35 -4.36 27.66
CA GLU A 406 -11.12 -4.26 28.91
C GLU A 406 -12.46 -3.53 28.74
N THR A 407 -12.47 -2.46 27.94
CA THR A 407 -13.63 -1.56 27.78
C THR A 407 -14.05 -1.35 26.33
N ASP A 408 -13.35 -1.96 25.38
CA ASP A 408 -13.63 -1.81 23.95
C ASP A 408 -13.26 -3.10 23.22
N CYS A 409 -13.77 -3.27 22.02
CA CYS A 409 -13.44 -4.37 21.14
C CYS A 409 -13.52 -3.94 19.69
N ASP A 410 -12.99 -4.79 18.82
CA ASP A 410 -13.31 -4.70 17.41
C ASP A 410 -14.81 -4.68 17.19
N PHE A 411 -15.26 -3.78 16.32
CA PHE A 411 -16.67 -3.66 15.96
C PHE A 411 -16.87 -3.49 14.46
N ILE A 412 -17.78 -4.30 13.90
CA ILE A 412 -18.16 -4.24 12.49
C ILE A 412 -19.62 -3.79 12.38
N GLN A 413 -19.85 -2.61 11.83
CA GLN A 413 -21.18 -2.13 11.53
C GLN A 413 -21.55 -2.40 10.07
N ILE A 414 -22.59 -3.18 9.84
CA ILE A 414 -23.21 -3.35 8.52
C ILE A 414 -24.51 -2.56 8.50
N ASN A 415 -24.60 -1.53 7.65
CA ASN A 415 -25.79 -0.68 7.59
C ASN A 415 -26.99 -1.39 6.94
N GLY A 416 -26.73 -2.37 6.08
CA GLY A 416 -27.71 -3.18 5.38
C GLY A 416 -27.65 -4.65 5.80
N GLY A 417 -27.86 -5.53 4.84
CA GLY A 417 -27.91 -6.97 5.05
C GLY A 417 -26.54 -7.66 5.06
N VAL A 418 -26.50 -8.80 5.77
CA VAL A 418 -25.46 -9.82 5.66
C VAL A 418 -26.02 -10.96 4.84
N THR A 419 -25.33 -11.31 3.75
CA THR A 419 -25.80 -12.30 2.78
C THR A 419 -24.83 -13.48 2.66
N LYS A 420 -25.36 -14.70 2.68
CA LYS A 420 -24.61 -15.92 2.35
C LYS A 420 -24.52 -16.11 0.85
N ASP A 421 -23.34 -16.52 0.36
CA ASP A 421 -23.15 -16.85 -1.06
C ASP A 421 -23.73 -18.25 -1.40
N ALA A 422 -23.75 -19.16 -0.43
CA ALA A 422 -24.35 -20.49 -0.55
C ALA A 422 -25.10 -20.91 0.75
N PRO A 423 -26.07 -21.85 0.67
CA PRO A 423 -26.85 -22.27 1.84
C PRO A 423 -26.04 -22.91 2.98
N ASP A 424 -24.87 -23.47 2.67
CA ASP A 424 -23.94 -24.13 3.60
C ASP A 424 -22.73 -23.25 3.95
N SER A 425 -22.71 -21.99 3.51
CA SER A 425 -21.69 -21.02 3.87
C SER A 425 -21.62 -20.82 5.38
N GLN A 426 -20.42 -20.91 5.94
CA GLN A 426 -20.15 -20.65 7.35
C GLN A 426 -19.01 -19.65 7.50
N ILE A 427 -19.03 -18.89 8.59
CA ILE A 427 -17.98 -17.94 8.94
C ILE A 427 -17.43 -18.25 10.33
N VAL A 428 -16.12 -18.12 10.49
CA VAL A 428 -15.46 -18.31 11.79
C VAL A 428 -15.32 -16.97 12.48
N PHE A 429 -15.76 -16.89 13.73
CA PHE A 429 -15.44 -15.77 14.62
C PHE A 429 -14.32 -16.22 15.55
N ASP A 430 -13.12 -15.70 15.33
CA ASP A 430 -11.92 -16.00 16.12
C ASP A 430 -11.68 -14.90 17.15
N ILE A 431 -11.85 -15.23 18.42
CA ILE A 431 -11.79 -14.25 19.50
C ILE A 431 -10.36 -14.13 20.02
N ASN A 432 -9.74 -12.97 19.79
CA ASN A 432 -8.37 -12.71 20.22
C ASN A 432 -8.33 -12.04 21.59
N ILE A 433 -8.43 -12.87 22.63
CA ILE A 433 -8.14 -12.48 24.01
C ILE A 433 -7.47 -13.64 24.73
N SER A 434 -6.43 -13.33 25.53
CA SER A 434 -5.81 -14.35 26.37
C SER A 434 -6.67 -14.66 27.59
N LYS A 435 -6.59 -15.90 28.09
CA LYS A 435 -7.26 -16.30 29.34
C LYS A 435 -6.84 -15.40 30.50
N ASP A 436 -5.55 -15.04 30.57
CA ASP A 436 -5.02 -14.19 31.65
C ASP A 436 -5.61 -12.77 31.60
N ASN A 437 -5.71 -12.18 30.41
CA ASN A 437 -6.33 -10.86 30.25
C ASN A 437 -7.82 -10.91 30.62
N LEU A 438 -8.55 -11.92 30.14
CA LEU A 438 -9.96 -12.10 30.47
C LEU A 438 -10.17 -12.27 32.00
N GLN A 439 -9.33 -13.07 32.65
CA GLN A 439 -9.39 -13.28 34.11
C GLN A 439 -9.21 -11.96 34.87
N ILE A 440 -8.26 -11.12 34.45
CA ILE A 440 -8.05 -9.80 35.05
C ILE A 440 -9.30 -8.93 34.94
N TYR A 441 -9.93 -8.92 33.76
CA TYR A 441 -11.15 -8.12 33.53
C TYR A 441 -12.31 -8.61 34.40
N LEU A 442 -12.52 -9.93 34.48
CA LEU A 442 -13.58 -10.56 35.29
C LEU A 442 -13.42 -10.25 36.78
N GLU A 443 -12.20 -10.36 37.31
CA GLU A 443 -11.90 -10.06 38.71
C GLU A 443 -12.12 -8.58 39.05
N THR A 444 -11.76 -7.70 38.12
CA THR A 444 -11.93 -6.26 38.26
C THR A 444 -13.42 -5.90 38.32
N LEU A 445 -14.23 -6.50 37.45
CA LEU A 445 -15.68 -6.30 37.40
C LEU A 445 -16.43 -7.10 38.48
N ARG A 446 -15.77 -8.08 39.12
CA ARG A 446 -16.38 -9.08 40.01
C ARG A 446 -17.54 -9.82 39.33
N ALA A 447 -17.32 -10.18 38.06
CA ALA A 447 -18.30 -10.86 37.23
C ALA A 447 -17.81 -12.26 36.86
N GLU A 448 -18.74 -13.16 36.54
CA GLU A 448 -18.43 -14.49 36.01
C GLU A 448 -18.29 -14.48 34.48
N THR A 449 -18.94 -13.51 33.82
CA THR A 449 -18.86 -13.27 32.38
C THR A 449 -18.74 -11.78 32.07
N ILE A 450 -18.22 -11.46 30.88
CA ILE A 450 -18.21 -10.12 30.29
C ILE A 450 -18.79 -10.19 28.88
N GLU A 451 -19.51 -9.15 28.49
CA GLU A 451 -20.19 -9.05 27.20
C GLU A 451 -19.55 -7.98 26.30
N TRP A 452 -19.43 -8.30 25.01
CA TRP A 452 -18.98 -7.37 23.98
C TRP A 452 -19.90 -7.44 22.77
N ASP A 453 -20.23 -6.30 22.19
CA ASP A 453 -20.94 -6.23 20.92
C ASP A 453 -19.91 -6.27 19.80
N LEU A 454 -19.95 -7.32 18.96
CA LEU A 454 -18.95 -7.56 17.91
C LEU A 454 -19.36 -6.98 16.56
N MET A 455 -20.66 -7.07 16.26
CA MET A 455 -21.18 -6.73 14.94
C MET A 455 -22.63 -6.27 15.03
N SER A 456 -23.05 -5.37 14.14
CA SER A 456 -24.48 -5.08 13.93
C SER A 456 -24.84 -5.13 12.44
N PHE A 457 -26.08 -5.51 12.15
CA PHE A 457 -26.61 -5.59 10.79
C PHE A 457 -28.13 -5.41 10.74
N LYS A 458 -28.71 -5.14 9.57
CA LYS A 458 -30.15 -5.02 9.40
C LYS A 458 -30.83 -6.39 9.33
N THR A 459 -31.77 -6.65 10.24
CA THR A 459 -32.40 -7.97 10.40
C THR A 459 -33.13 -8.43 9.15
N ASP A 460 -34.01 -7.59 8.61
CA ASP A 460 -34.92 -7.97 7.51
C ASP A 460 -34.23 -8.15 6.14
N ASP A 461 -33.01 -7.63 6.00
CA ASP A 461 -32.23 -7.70 4.76
C ASP A 461 -31.20 -8.85 4.78
N SER A 462 -31.17 -9.66 5.84
CA SER A 462 -30.12 -10.66 6.09
C SER A 462 -30.65 -12.10 6.04
N ASP A 463 -29.83 -13.03 5.53
CA ASP A 463 -30.08 -14.48 5.57
C ASP A 463 -29.07 -15.22 6.48
N PHE A 464 -28.52 -14.48 7.45
CA PHE A 464 -27.48 -14.86 8.39
C PHE A 464 -28.05 -15.14 9.79
N ASP A 465 -27.65 -16.25 10.40
CA ASP A 465 -28.03 -16.62 11.77
C ASP A 465 -26.85 -17.18 12.60
N LEU A 466 -27.09 -17.48 13.87
CA LEU A 466 -26.06 -18.02 14.78
C LEU A 466 -25.49 -19.37 14.34
N ALA A 467 -26.25 -20.21 13.64
CA ALA A 467 -25.79 -21.52 13.18
C ALA A 467 -24.82 -21.43 11.99
N ASP A 468 -24.80 -20.28 11.31
CA ASP A 468 -23.82 -19.97 10.27
C ASP A 468 -22.45 -19.56 10.85
N ILE A 469 -22.35 -19.37 12.17
CA ILE A 469 -21.12 -18.95 12.86
C ILE A 469 -20.45 -20.13 13.58
N ILE A 470 -19.15 -20.28 13.33
CA ILE A 470 -18.26 -21.11 14.16
C ILE A 470 -17.52 -20.20 15.13
N LEU A 471 -17.89 -20.24 16.42
CA LEU A 471 -17.18 -19.50 17.46
C LEU A 471 -15.89 -20.24 17.85
N LYS A 472 -14.77 -19.53 17.82
CA LYS A 472 -13.46 -20.03 18.26
C LYS A 472 -12.92 -19.15 19.38
N THR A 473 -12.68 -19.78 20.53
CA THR A 473 -12.08 -19.16 21.72
C THR A 473 -10.73 -19.79 22.04
N GLN A 474 -9.91 -19.10 22.84
CA GLN A 474 -8.68 -19.69 23.37
C GLN A 474 -8.96 -20.77 24.42
N ALA A 475 -8.02 -21.69 24.61
CA ALA A 475 -8.16 -22.78 25.58
C ALA A 475 -8.41 -22.26 27.01
N GLY A 476 -9.44 -22.80 27.66
CA GLY A 476 -9.84 -22.40 29.01
C GLY A 476 -10.76 -21.17 29.07
N ILE A 477 -11.20 -20.65 27.92
CA ILE A 477 -12.24 -19.63 27.80
C ILE A 477 -13.51 -20.30 27.28
N ASP A 478 -14.62 -20.10 27.99
CA ASP A 478 -15.95 -20.43 27.53
C ASP A 478 -16.59 -19.21 26.86
N GLY A 479 -17.37 -19.43 25.81
CA GLY A 479 -17.93 -18.35 25.01
C GLY A 479 -19.28 -18.70 24.40
N GLU A 480 -20.20 -17.72 24.40
CA GLU A 480 -21.53 -17.84 23.81
C GLU A 480 -21.83 -16.60 22.97
N LEU A 481 -22.48 -16.80 21.81
CA LEU A 481 -22.98 -15.72 20.96
C LEU A 481 -24.49 -15.61 21.10
N SER A 482 -24.99 -14.37 21.09
CA SER A 482 -26.42 -14.05 21.10
C SER A 482 -26.73 -13.00 20.03
N PHE A 483 -27.87 -13.19 19.35
CA PHE A 483 -28.40 -12.19 18.42
C PHE A 483 -29.46 -11.37 19.15
N LEU A 484 -29.16 -10.10 19.39
CA LEU A 484 -30.05 -9.16 20.05
C LEU A 484 -30.74 -8.31 18.99
N ALA A 485 -31.95 -8.71 18.61
CA ALA A 485 -32.76 -7.95 17.66
C ALA A 485 -33.44 -6.76 18.36
N ASP A 486 -33.24 -5.57 17.82
CA ASP A 486 -33.91 -4.35 18.22
C ASP A 486 -35.03 -4.03 17.22
N GLY A 487 -36.27 -4.26 17.66
CA GLY A 487 -37.45 -4.00 16.85
C GLY A 487 -37.73 -2.51 16.59
N GLU A 488 -37.09 -1.57 17.30
CA GLU A 488 -37.24 -0.13 17.06
C GLU A 488 -36.33 0.34 15.92
N THR A 489 -35.09 -0.13 15.89
CA THR A 489 -34.10 0.24 14.86
C THR A 489 -34.11 -0.70 13.65
N GLY A 490 -34.61 -1.93 13.80
CA GLY A 490 -34.54 -2.98 12.79
C GLY A 490 -33.13 -3.58 12.64
N LEU A 491 -32.25 -3.34 13.62
CA LEU A 491 -30.90 -3.88 13.67
C LEU A 491 -30.84 -5.10 14.59
N THR A 492 -29.95 -6.04 14.25
CA THR A 492 -29.52 -7.13 15.12
C THR A 492 -28.08 -6.89 15.50
N THR A 493 -27.79 -6.96 16.80
CA THR A 493 -26.42 -6.96 17.33
C THR A 493 -25.99 -8.38 17.63
N VAL A 494 -24.81 -8.76 17.17
CA VAL A 494 -24.13 -10.00 17.57
C VAL A 494 -23.32 -9.69 18.83
N GLN A 495 -23.77 -10.21 19.95
CA GLN A 495 -23.13 -10.05 21.24
C GLN A 495 -22.40 -11.34 21.63
N LEU A 496 -21.19 -11.18 22.15
CA LEU A 496 -20.35 -12.25 22.69
C LEU A 496 -20.34 -12.15 24.21
N SER A 497 -20.58 -13.26 24.90
CA SER A 497 -20.37 -13.41 26.34
C SER A 497 -19.20 -14.37 26.57
N LEU A 498 -18.19 -13.97 27.35
CA LEU A 498 -17.05 -14.81 27.69
C LEU A 498 -16.90 -15.00 29.21
N GLY A 499 -16.51 -16.20 29.61
CA GLY A 499 -16.10 -16.54 30.97
C GLY A 499 -14.85 -17.43 30.98
N VAL A 500 -14.18 -17.55 32.13
CA VAL A 500 -13.04 -18.45 32.29
C VAL A 500 -13.49 -19.78 32.86
N VAL A 501 -13.08 -20.90 32.24
CA VAL A 501 -13.35 -22.24 32.76
C VAL A 501 -12.50 -22.49 34.00
N PRO A 502 -13.10 -22.85 35.16
CA PRO A 502 -12.36 -23.13 36.38
C PRO A 502 -11.31 -24.22 36.18
N GLU A 503 -10.09 -24.00 36.67
CA GLU A 503 -9.05 -25.02 36.56
C GLU A 503 -9.43 -26.29 37.35
N PRO A 504 -9.03 -27.49 36.87
CA PRO A 504 -9.37 -28.74 37.55
C PRO A 504 -9.00 -28.79 39.03
N ALA A 505 -7.91 -28.13 39.42
CA ALA A 505 -7.48 -28.02 40.82
C ALA A 505 -8.43 -27.16 41.67
N ALA A 506 -8.99 -26.09 41.12
CA ALA A 506 -9.99 -25.25 41.78
C ALA A 506 -11.28 -26.04 41.99
N VAL A 507 -11.74 -26.77 40.97
CA VAL A 507 -12.89 -27.67 41.06
C VAL A 507 -12.66 -28.75 42.13
N ALA A 508 -11.47 -29.37 42.14
CA ALA A 508 -11.11 -30.37 43.13
C ALA A 508 -11.05 -29.80 44.56
N ALA A 509 -10.56 -28.57 44.74
CA ALA A 509 -10.53 -27.90 46.04
C ALA A 509 -11.95 -27.59 46.56
N ILE A 510 -12.85 -27.11 45.68
CA ILE A 510 -14.26 -26.88 46.00
C ILE A 510 -14.93 -28.19 46.41
N LEU A 511 -14.76 -29.25 45.62
CA LEU A 511 -15.31 -30.57 45.93
C LEU A 511 -14.73 -31.14 47.24
N GLY A 512 -13.43 -30.95 47.48
CA GLY A 512 -12.77 -31.33 48.73
C GLY A 512 -13.31 -30.58 49.95
N ALA A 513 -13.54 -29.27 49.83
CA ALA A 513 -14.12 -28.45 50.89
C ALA A 513 -15.59 -28.85 51.19
N LEU A 514 -16.39 -29.10 50.16
CA LEU A 514 -17.75 -29.64 50.27
C LEU A 514 -17.77 -31.00 50.96
N ALA A 515 -16.86 -31.91 50.58
CA ALA A 515 -16.74 -33.22 51.20
C ALA A 515 -16.39 -33.11 52.70
N LEU A 516 -15.47 -32.20 53.07
CA LEU A 516 -15.13 -31.89 54.45
C LEU A 516 -16.32 -31.32 55.23
N PHE A 517 -17.10 -30.41 54.64
CA PHE A 517 -18.30 -29.85 55.26
C PHE A 517 -19.38 -30.90 55.49
N ILE A 518 -19.66 -31.75 54.49
CA ILE A 518 -20.62 -32.85 54.61
C ILE A 518 -20.16 -33.87 55.66
N ALA A 519 -18.87 -34.20 55.69
CA ALA A 519 -18.30 -35.09 56.71
C ALA A 519 -18.42 -34.50 58.13
N ALA A 520 -18.17 -33.20 58.29
CA ALA A 520 -18.32 -32.50 59.55
C ALA A 520 -19.80 -32.42 60.00
N HIS A 521 -20.73 -32.22 59.07
CA HIS A 521 -22.17 -32.22 59.35
C HIS A 521 -22.67 -33.61 59.76
N ARG A 522 -22.20 -34.68 59.12
CA ARG A 522 -22.52 -36.07 59.49
C ARG A 522 -22.03 -36.48 60.88
N ARG A 523 -20.92 -35.92 61.37
CA ARG A 523 -20.42 -36.18 62.74
C ARG A 523 -21.22 -35.48 63.85
N ARG A 524 -22.09 -34.53 63.51
CA ARG A 524 -22.92 -33.79 64.47
C ARG A 524 -24.36 -34.31 64.57
N LYS A 525 -24.75 -35.26 63.72
CA LYS A 525 -25.92 -36.13 63.92
C LYS A 525 -25.46 -37.42 64.57
#